data_AF-A0A1W2H6H7-F1
#
_entry.id   AF-A0A1W2H6H7-F1
#
_cell.length_a   1.000
_cell.length_b   1.000
_cell.length_c   1.000
_cell.angle_alpha   90.00
_cell.angle_beta   90.00
_cell.angle_gamma   90.00
#
_symmetry.space_group_name_H-M   'P 1'
#
loop_
_entity.id
_entity.type
_entity.pdbx_description
1 polymer ?
#
loop_
_entity_poly.entity_id
_entity_poly.type
_entity_poly.pdbx_seq_one_letter_code
_entity_poly.pdbx_strand_id
1 'polypeptide(L)'
;MKKLVVSAFVEKGEIHMILDGNPVASLFPVELELSDDEHVLQWYVDSPIGGQFTLSISSPKSAEMQLTKRLGKGEKDWGGVGI
;
A
#
# COMPACT_ATOMS: atom_id res chain seq x y z
N MET A 1 6.70 10.97 -16.64
CA MET A 1 5.59 11.15 -15.67
C MET A 1 4.69 9.94 -15.71
N LYS A 2 4.76 9.13 -14.66
CA LYS A 2 3.98 7.92 -14.48
C LYS A 2 2.91 8.19 -13.42
N LYS A 3 1.75 7.55 -13.54
CA LYS A 3 0.70 7.64 -12.53
C LYS A 3 0.80 6.44 -11.61
N LEU A 4 0.81 6.64 -10.29
CA LEU A 4 0.61 5.60 -9.29
C LEU A 4 -0.83 5.63 -8.82
N VAL A 5 -1.53 4.51 -8.92
CA VAL A 5 -2.89 4.37 -8.40
C VAL A 5 -2.87 3.30 -7.34
N VAL A 6 -3.24 3.68 -6.13
CA VAL A 6 -3.35 2.76 -4.99
C VAL A 6 -4.78 2.79 -4.48
N SER A 7 -5.40 1.62 -4.44
CA SER A 7 -6.72 1.40 -3.86
C SER A 7 -6.56 0.49 -2.66
N ALA A 8 -7.15 0.87 -1.53
CA ALA A 8 -7.13 0.03 -0.36
C ALA A 8 -8.48 -0.02 0.32
N PHE A 9 -8.76 -1.17 0.91
CA PHE A 9 -9.93 -1.43 1.74
C PHE A 9 -9.45 -2.04 3.04
N VAL A 10 -9.97 -1.56 4.16
CA VAL A 10 -9.75 -2.14 5.49
C VAL A 10 -11.11 -2.25 6.17
N GLU A 11 -11.44 -3.45 6.67
CA GLU A 11 -12.72 -3.66 7.34
C GLU A 11 -12.75 -2.94 8.71
N LYS A 12 -11.64 -2.97 9.44
CA LYS A 12 -11.46 -2.32 10.75
C LYS A 12 -10.03 -1.81 10.89
N GLY A 13 -9.86 -0.61 11.40
CA GLY A 13 -8.55 0.03 11.54
C GLY A 13 -8.22 0.95 10.36
N GLU A 14 -6.93 1.17 10.12
CA GLU A 14 -6.43 2.17 9.17
C GLU A 14 -5.25 1.61 8.37
N ILE A 15 -5.10 2.11 7.14
CA ILE A 15 -3.94 1.83 6.29
C ILE A 15 -3.16 3.13 6.16
N HIS A 16 -1.88 3.06 6.51
CA HIS A 16 -0.95 4.16 6.38
C HIS A 16 -0.01 3.88 5.22
N MET A 17 0.22 4.91 4.41
CA MET A 17 1.12 4.84 3.26
C MET A 17 2.15 5.94 3.31
N ILE A 18 3.35 5.60 2.86
CA ILE A 18 4.52 6.47 2.84
C ILE A 18 5.16 6.31 1.46
N LEU A 19 5.34 7.41 0.75
CA LEU A 19 6.07 7.48 -0.52
C LEU A 19 7.36 8.29 -0.29
N ASP A 20 8.51 7.65 -0.49
CA ASP A 20 9.83 8.27 -0.31
C ASP A 20 9.99 8.97 1.05
N GLY A 21 9.48 8.34 2.10
CA GLY A 21 9.49 8.87 3.47
C GLY A 21 8.40 9.89 3.79
N ASN A 22 7.58 10.30 2.83
CA ASN A 22 6.50 11.27 3.03
C ASN A 22 5.14 10.56 3.17
N PRO A 23 4.33 10.92 4.19
CA PRO A 23 3.00 10.34 4.34
C PRO A 23 2.10 10.70 3.16
N VAL A 24 1.40 9.69 2.64
CA VAL A 24 0.39 9.85 1.59
C VAL A 24 -0.99 9.94 2.26
N ALA A 25 -1.88 10.75 1.70
CA ALA A 25 -3.24 10.90 2.20
C ALA A 25 -3.96 9.54 2.31
N SER A 26 -4.65 9.32 3.43
CA SER A 26 -5.31 8.05 3.79
C SER A 26 -6.68 7.83 3.11
N LEU A 27 -7.00 8.59 2.07
CA LEU A 27 -8.27 8.46 1.34
C LEU A 27 -8.03 7.66 0.06
N PHE A 28 -8.64 6.48 0.01
CA PHE A 28 -8.54 5.57 -1.13
C PHE A 28 -9.75 5.70 -2.06
N PRO A 29 -9.57 5.57 -3.38
CA PRO A 29 -8.29 5.43 -4.07
C PRO A 29 -7.46 6.71 -4.02
N VAL A 30 -6.14 6.56 -3.96
CA VAL A 30 -5.19 7.68 -4.12
C VAL A 30 -4.50 7.58 -5.47
N GLU A 31 -4.34 8.73 -6.11
CA GLU A 31 -3.63 8.88 -7.36
C GLU A 31 -2.44 9.82 -7.15
N LEU A 32 -1.24 9.37 -7.50
CA LEU A 32 0.00 10.13 -7.33
C LEU A 32 0.72 10.23 -8.67
N GLU A 33 1.26 11.40 -8.96
CA GLU A 33 2.15 11.57 -10.10
C GLU A 33 3.59 11.29 -9.67
N LEU A 34 4.24 10.37 -10.37
CA LEU A 34 5.63 9.98 -10.15
C LEU A 34 6.50 10.53 -11.28
N SER A 35 7.68 11.02 -10.88
CA SER A 35 8.81 11.22 -11.79
C SER A 35 9.29 9.89 -12.38
N ASP A 36 10.23 9.96 -13.32
CA ASP A 36 10.81 8.76 -13.92
C ASP A 36 11.92 8.13 -13.06
N ASP A 37 12.23 8.74 -11.91
CA ASP A 37 13.16 8.26 -10.89
C ASP A 37 12.62 7.02 -10.14
N GLU A 38 13.50 6.38 -9.37
CA GLU A 38 13.11 5.29 -8.48
C GLU A 38 12.35 5.82 -7.26
N HIS A 39 11.26 5.15 -6.92
CA HIS A 39 10.38 5.52 -5.81
C HIS A 39 10.11 4.30 -4.93
N VAL A 40 10.02 4.51 -3.62
CA VAL A 40 9.71 3.46 -2.65
C VAL A 40 8.37 3.76 -1.99
N LEU A 41 7.38 2.91 -2.26
CA LEU A 41 6.11 2.91 -1.56
C LEU A 41 6.15 1.90 -0.41
N GLN A 42 5.94 2.41 0.81
CA GLN A 42 5.80 1.60 2.01
C GLN A 42 4.37 1.74 2.54
N TRP A 43 3.84 0.65 3.10
CA TRP A 43 2.55 0.67 3.77
C TRP A 43 2.59 -0.16 5.05
N TYR A 44 1.75 0.20 6.00
CA TYR A 44 1.45 -0.63 7.15
C TYR A 44 -0.03 -0.52 7.48
N VAL A 45 -0.57 -1.59 8.05
CA VAL A 45 -1.98 -1.71 8.39
C VAL A 45 -2.08 -1.81 9.90
N ASP A 46 -2.70 -0.81 10.52
CA ASP A 46 -3.11 -0.89 11.92
C ASP A 46 -4.54 -1.41 11.95
N SER A 47 -4.73 -2.63 12.40
CA SER A 47 -6.04 -3.27 12.41
C SER A 47 -6.13 -4.27 13.55
N PRO A 48 -7.30 -4.39 14.22
CA PRO A 48 -7.49 -5.37 15.27
C PRO A 48 -7.32 -6.80 14.73
N ILE A 49 -6.93 -7.72 15.61
CA ILE A 49 -6.77 -9.15 15.29
C ILE A 49 -8.04 -9.69 14.60
N GLY A 50 -7.85 -10.40 13.50
CA GLY A 50 -8.93 -10.95 12.69
C GLY A 50 -9.48 -9.98 11.65
N GLY A 51 -9.02 -8.73 11.61
CA GLY A 51 -9.34 -7.77 10.57
C GLY A 51 -8.85 -8.21 9.19
N GLN A 52 -9.56 -7.76 8.16
CA GLN A 52 -9.22 -8.01 6.78
C GLN A 52 -8.89 -6.70 6.06
N PHE A 53 -7.89 -6.76 5.19
CA PHE A 53 -7.58 -5.67 4.28
C PHE A 53 -7.23 -6.18 2.89
N THR A 54 -7.42 -5.29 1.92
CA THR A 54 -7.00 -5.48 0.53
C THR A 54 -6.27 -4.22 0.10
N LEU A 55 -5.10 -4.37 -0.51
CA LEU A 55 -4.32 -3.31 -1.13
C LEU A 55 -4.07 -3.67 -2.59
N SER A 56 -4.40 -2.76 -3.50
CA SER A 56 -4.16 -2.90 -4.93
C SER A 56 -3.37 -1.70 -5.44
N ILE A 57 -2.23 -1.95 -6.07
CA ILE A 57 -1.37 -0.97 -6.73
C ILE A 57 -1.40 -1.33 -8.23
N SER A 58 -1.86 -0.43 -9.10
CA SER A 58 -2.17 -0.79 -10.49
C SER A 58 -1.43 0.00 -11.57
N SER A 59 -0.61 0.96 -11.19
CA SER A 59 0.20 1.74 -12.14
C SER A 59 1.38 2.36 -11.40
N PRO A 60 2.55 2.61 -12.03
CA PRO A 60 2.94 2.14 -13.36
C PRO A 60 2.99 0.61 -13.44
N LYS A 61 2.94 0.03 -14.64
CA LYS A 61 3.02 -1.44 -14.87
C LYS A 61 4.16 -2.14 -14.13
N SER A 62 5.26 -1.44 -13.88
CA SER A 62 6.41 -1.94 -13.13
C SER A 62 6.14 -2.11 -11.62
N ALA A 63 5.06 -1.54 -11.10
CA ALA A 63 4.65 -1.57 -9.70
C ALA A 63 3.26 -2.21 -9.51
N GLU A 64 2.75 -2.93 -10.53
CA GLU A 64 1.45 -3.60 -10.44
C GLU A 64 1.51 -4.73 -9.39
N MET A 65 0.73 -4.59 -8.32
CA MET A 65 0.71 -5.51 -7.19
C MET A 65 -0.70 -5.58 -6.60
N GLN A 66 -1.16 -6.78 -6.29
CA GLN A 66 -2.40 -6.98 -5.54
C GLN A 66 -2.12 -7.85 -4.31
N LEU A 67 -2.43 -7.31 -3.13
CA LEU A 67 -2.25 -7.98 -1.85
C LEU A 67 -3.59 -8.04 -1.12
N THR A 68 -4.12 -9.24 -0.92
CA THR A 68 -5.30 -9.48 -0.08
C THR A 68 -4.84 -10.30 1.12
N LYS A 69 -5.04 -9.79 2.34
CA LYS A 69 -4.60 -10.49 3.55
C LYS A 69 -5.64 -10.39 4.67
N ARG A 70 -5.80 -11.50 5.38
CA ARG A 70 -6.48 -11.56 6.66
C ARG A 70 -5.42 -11.53 7.76
N LEU A 71 -5.52 -10.59 8.69
CA LEU A 71 -4.55 -10.45 9.76
C LEU A 71 -4.80 -11.51 10.84
N GLY A 72 -3.89 -12.49 10.90
CA GLY A 72 -3.83 -13.48 11.96
C GLY A 72 -3.34 -12.88 13.28
N LYS A 73 -3.32 -13.69 14.34
CA LYS A 73 -2.79 -13.29 15.64
C LYS A 73 -1.25 -13.24 15.58
N GLY A 74 -0.67 -12.05 15.43
CA GLY A 74 0.77 -11.81 15.64
C GLY A 74 1.69 -11.84 14.40
N GLU A 75 1.21 -11.48 13.21
CA GLU A 75 2.05 -11.47 12.01
C GLU A 75 2.61 -10.07 11.70
N LYS A 76 3.95 -9.95 11.75
CA LYS A 76 4.70 -8.81 11.20
C LYS A 76 5.27 -9.25 9.86
N ASP A 77 4.62 -8.88 8.76
CA ASP A 77 5.11 -9.17 7.40
C ASP A 77 5.91 -7.99 6.86
N TRP A 78 7.11 -8.28 6.36
CA TRP A 78 7.93 -7.35 5.59
C TRP A 78 7.78 -7.70 4.11
N GLY A 79 6.99 -6.92 3.37
CA GLY A 79 6.91 -7.01 1.90
C GLY A 79 7.85 -5.99 1.27
N GLY A 80 9.07 -6.41 0.91
CA GLY A 80 9.98 -5.64 0.07
C GLY A 80 10.25 -6.41 -1.21
N VAL A 81 9.98 -5.82 -2.37
CA VAL A 81 10.39 -6.38 -3.66
C VAL A 81 11.84 -5.96 -3.87
N GLY A 82 12.77 -6.89 -3.70
CA GLY A 82 14.15 -6.74 -4.16
C GLY A 82 14.20 -6.97 -5.67
N ILE A 83 14.84 -6.03 -6.37
CA ILE A 83 15.12 -6.06 -7.81
C ILE A 83 16.11 -7.18 -8.14
#